data_AF-A0A0C2ZIF5-F1
#
_entry.id   AF-A0A0C2ZIF5-F1
#
_cell.length_a   1.000
_cell.length_b   1.000
_cell.length_c   1.000
_cell.angle_alpha   90.00
_cell.angle_beta   90.00
_cell.angle_gamma   90.00
#
_symmetry.space_group_name_H-M   'P 1'
#
loop_
_entity.id
_entity.type
_entity.pdbx_description
1 polymer ?
#
loop_
_entity_poly.entity_id
_entity_poly.type
_entity_poly.pdbx_seq_one_letter_code
_entity_poly.pdbx_strand_id
1 'polypeptide(L)'
;MIQLNKAPPGAIPPTPIPSKGVFQLDIDSDIWQDIGLEGCYPDPPHWLADEDVRKGIRLMLEIYCCNEEERRLSRERSVLQEWFSVEWLKVQTSLENADECYKYHLKTHKDKLLAVYINWEAKVWHIPCAWDPSRSWGPTAEDISGCLTVMQNPCVAAAGHPVDKSLDDYNTDWEDVGSESDDGLLMAIEEMELAEEYHIEDTDQEGFTEDEDWLGEIGNGYLPSSPVQLPLKRCRC
;
A
#
# COMPACT_ATOMS: atom_id res chain seq x y z
N MET A 1 21.57 39.27 -24.64
CA MET A 1 20.58 38.83 -25.66
C MET A 1 19.20 38.61 -25.05
N ILE A 2 19.06 37.84 -23.97
CA ILE A 2 17.75 37.57 -23.33
C ILE A 2 17.07 38.86 -22.84
N GLN A 3 17.83 39.78 -22.24
CA GLN A 3 17.32 41.09 -21.79
C GLN A 3 16.86 42.03 -22.93
N LEU A 4 17.22 41.73 -24.19
CA LEU A 4 16.85 42.52 -25.37
C LEU A 4 15.66 41.91 -26.13
N ASN A 5 15.11 40.77 -25.68
CA ASN A 5 14.07 40.00 -26.38
C ASN A 5 14.36 39.77 -27.87
N LYS A 6 15.65 39.66 -28.23
CA LYS A 6 16.09 39.40 -29.61
C LYS A 6 16.60 37.99 -29.70
N ALA A 7 16.08 37.25 -30.69
CA ALA A 7 16.55 35.93 -31.01
C ALA A 7 18.05 35.96 -31.40
N PRO A 8 18.84 34.94 -31.04
CA PRO A 8 20.22 34.82 -31.47
C PRO A 8 20.35 34.85 -33.01
N PRO A 9 21.45 35.38 -33.57
CA PRO A 9 21.70 35.33 -35.01
C PRO A 9 21.65 33.88 -35.52
N GLY A 10 20.81 33.59 -36.51
CA GLY A 10 20.62 32.25 -37.06
C GLY A 10 19.52 31.42 -36.40
N ALA A 11 18.82 31.94 -35.37
CA ALA A 11 17.67 31.27 -34.79
C ALA A 11 16.49 31.26 -35.77
N ILE A 12 16.06 30.07 -36.16
CA ILE A 12 14.87 29.85 -36.98
C ILE A 12 13.70 29.63 -36.03
N PRO A 13 12.60 30.39 -36.12
CA PRO A 13 11.43 30.16 -35.29
C PRO A 13 10.81 28.79 -35.62
N PRO A 14 10.36 28.02 -34.61
CA PRO A 14 9.68 26.75 -34.86
C PRO A 14 8.37 26.99 -35.61
N THR A 15 7.92 25.99 -36.35
CA THR A 15 6.62 26.04 -37.03
C THR A 15 5.49 26.12 -36.00
N PRO A 16 4.52 27.04 -36.17
CA PRO A 16 3.40 27.16 -35.25
C PRO A 16 2.58 25.87 -35.18
N ILE A 17 2.32 25.38 -33.97
CA ILE A 17 1.50 24.18 -33.75
C ILE A 17 0.03 24.52 -34.10
N PRO A 18 -0.62 23.76 -34.99
CA PRO A 18 -2.03 23.98 -35.30
C PRO A 18 -2.89 23.74 -34.06
N SER A 19 -3.75 24.70 -33.71
CA SER A 19 -4.63 24.59 -32.53
C SER A 19 -5.77 23.59 -32.69
N LYS A 20 -6.07 23.19 -33.92
CA LYS A 20 -7.06 22.16 -34.26
C LYS A 20 -6.35 20.82 -34.45
N GLY A 21 -6.90 19.75 -33.86
CA GLY A 21 -6.35 18.40 -34.04
C GLY A 21 -5.09 18.11 -33.24
N VAL A 22 -4.76 18.91 -32.21
CA VAL A 22 -3.61 18.65 -31.31
C VAL A 22 -3.69 17.26 -30.69
N PHE A 23 -4.89 16.83 -30.29
CA PHE A 23 -5.12 15.48 -29.74
C PHE A 23 -5.14 14.37 -30.80
N GLN A 24 -4.93 14.70 -32.07
CA GLN A 24 -4.85 13.78 -33.21
C GLN A 24 -3.43 13.73 -33.80
N LEU A 25 -2.47 14.39 -33.14
CA LEU A 25 -1.06 14.37 -33.53
C LEU A 25 -0.49 12.97 -33.30
N ASP A 26 0.10 12.41 -34.36
CA ASP A 26 0.85 11.15 -34.33
C ASP A 26 2.37 11.40 -34.25
N ILE A 27 3.16 10.37 -33.97
CA ILE A 27 4.63 10.42 -33.88
C ILE A 27 5.26 10.92 -35.20
N ASP A 28 4.62 10.67 -36.33
CA ASP A 28 5.07 11.14 -37.66
C ASP A 28 4.63 12.59 -37.99
N SER A 29 3.95 13.29 -37.07
CA SER A 29 3.47 14.65 -37.32
C SER A 29 4.62 15.66 -37.35
N ASP A 30 4.49 16.67 -38.20
CA ASP A 30 5.53 17.69 -38.46
C ASP A 30 6.00 18.48 -37.22
N ILE A 31 5.24 18.44 -36.12
CA ILE A 31 5.63 19.05 -34.84
C ILE A 31 6.84 18.36 -34.19
N TRP A 32 7.12 17.12 -34.60
CA TRP A 32 8.28 16.33 -34.18
C TRP A 32 9.47 16.51 -35.14
N GLN A 33 9.36 17.42 -36.13
CA GLN A 33 10.48 17.74 -37.00
C GLN A 33 11.56 18.52 -36.26
N ASP A 34 12.81 18.13 -36.52
CA ASP A 34 14.05 18.70 -36.00
C ASP A 34 14.39 20.07 -36.64
N ILE A 35 13.39 20.93 -36.86
CA ILE A 35 13.56 22.25 -37.50
C ILE A 35 14.51 23.10 -36.64
N GLY A 36 15.69 23.40 -37.18
CA GLY A 36 16.76 24.13 -36.48
C GLY A 36 17.86 23.26 -35.85
N LEU A 37 17.72 21.94 -35.89
CA LEU A 37 18.78 20.97 -35.53
C LEU A 37 19.60 20.51 -36.76
N GLU A 38 19.19 20.90 -37.98
CA GLU A 38 19.92 20.66 -39.24
C GLU A 38 21.26 21.42 -39.35
N GLY A 39 21.68 22.10 -38.28
CA GLY A 39 23.03 22.61 -38.12
C GLY A 39 23.95 21.54 -37.53
N CYS A 40 24.66 20.81 -38.39
CA CYS A 40 25.97 20.19 -38.13
C CYS A 40 26.28 19.90 -36.65
N TYR A 41 25.64 18.90 -36.06
CA TYR A 41 26.24 18.15 -34.96
C TYR A 41 27.00 16.99 -35.61
N PRO A 42 28.25 17.19 -36.05
CA PRO A 42 29.01 16.12 -36.71
C PRO A 42 29.13 14.90 -35.79
N ASP A 43 29.03 15.09 -34.48
CA ASP A 43 29.04 14.05 -33.47
C ASP A 43 27.86 14.24 -32.49
N PRO A 44 26.89 13.32 -32.44
CA PRO A 44 25.85 13.35 -31.41
C PRO A 44 26.49 13.18 -30.01
N PRO A 45 25.86 13.72 -28.95
CA PRO A 45 26.36 13.50 -27.58
C PRO A 45 26.55 12.00 -27.29
N HIS A 46 27.59 11.64 -26.56
CA HIS A 46 27.92 10.22 -26.34
C HIS A 46 26.79 9.45 -25.63
N TRP A 47 26.00 10.08 -24.76
CA TRP A 47 24.83 9.42 -24.16
C TRP A 47 23.78 9.00 -25.20
N LEU A 48 23.79 9.60 -26.40
CA LEU A 48 22.93 9.25 -27.51
C LEU A 48 23.66 8.35 -28.53
N ALA A 49 24.95 8.58 -28.79
CA ALA A 49 25.69 7.92 -29.87
C ALA A 49 26.47 6.65 -29.46
N ASP A 50 26.95 6.60 -28.22
CA ASP A 50 27.86 5.58 -27.71
C ASP A 50 27.07 4.53 -26.90
N GLU A 51 27.11 3.28 -27.35
CA GLU A 51 26.39 2.18 -26.70
C GLU A 51 26.93 1.85 -25.30
N ASP A 52 28.24 1.96 -25.09
CA ASP A 52 28.86 1.70 -23.79
C ASP A 52 28.45 2.78 -22.79
N VAL A 53 28.36 4.04 -23.23
CA VAL A 53 27.83 5.13 -22.40
C VAL A 53 26.36 4.91 -22.08
N ARG A 54 25.51 4.54 -23.05
CA ARG A 54 24.10 4.22 -22.81
C ARG A 54 23.93 3.06 -21.83
N LYS A 55 24.73 2.00 -22.00
CA LYS A 55 24.73 0.84 -21.10
C LYS A 55 25.18 1.24 -19.70
N GLY A 56 26.22 2.07 -19.58
CA GLY A 56 26.69 2.62 -18.32
C GLY A 56 25.61 3.43 -17.59
N ILE A 57 24.89 4.31 -18.30
CA ILE A 57 23.78 5.08 -17.74
C ILE A 57 22.68 4.15 -17.22
N ARG A 58 22.27 3.14 -18.01
CA ARG A 58 21.25 2.17 -17.59
C ARG A 58 21.66 1.40 -16.34
N LEU A 59 22.89 0.89 -16.30
CA LEU A 59 23.42 0.17 -15.14
C LEU A 59 23.50 1.06 -13.90
N MET A 60 23.90 2.32 -14.07
CA MET A 60 23.95 3.27 -12.96
C MET A 60 22.55 3.55 -12.41
N LEU A 61 21.55 3.77 -13.29
CA LEU A 61 20.15 3.94 -12.89
C LEU A 61 19.61 2.70 -12.19
N GLU A 62 19.93 1.51 -12.67
CA GLU A 62 19.53 0.24 -12.04
C GLU A 62 20.09 0.14 -10.62
N ILE A 63 21.36 0.50 -10.40
CA ILE A 63 21.94 0.56 -9.04
C ILE A 63 21.20 1.57 -8.16
N TYR A 64 20.86 2.75 -8.68
CA TYR A 64 20.09 3.73 -7.92
C TYR A 64 18.70 3.21 -7.54
N CYS A 65 17.99 2.59 -8.49
CA CYS A 65 16.69 1.98 -8.26
C CYS A 65 16.77 0.82 -7.25
N CYS A 66 17.78 -0.06 -7.35
CA CYS A 66 17.99 -1.12 -6.36
C CYS A 66 18.21 -0.57 -4.96
N ASN A 67 19.04 0.47 -4.81
CA ASN A 67 19.29 1.10 -3.52
C ASN A 67 18.03 1.80 -2.97
N GLU A 68 17.24 2.44 -3.83
CA GLU A 68 15.96 3.03 -3.45
C GLU A 68 14.99 1.96 -2.97
N GLU A 69 14.85 0.88 -3.74
CA GLU A 69 13.98 -0.24 -3.42
C GLU A 69 14.37 -0.93 -2.13
N GLU A 70 15.66 -1.16 -1.88
CA GLU A 70 16.15 -1.73 -0.63
C GLU A 70 15.76 -0.86 0.59
N ARG A 71 15.88 0.46 0.46
CA ARG A 71 15.44 1.40 1.51
C ARG A 71 13.92 1.36 1.68
N ARG A 72 13.16 1.28 0.61
CA ARG A 72 11.70 1.17 0.65
C ARG A 72 11.26 -0.12 1.35
N LEU A 73 11.82 -1.26 0.95
CA LEU A 73 11.55 -2.56 1.56
C LEU A 73 11.92 -2.60 3.04
N SER A 74 13.04 -1.98 3.43
CA SER A 74 13.44 -1.88 4.84
C SER A 74 12.41 -1.11 5.69
N ARG A 75 11.87 -0.02 5.14
CA ARG A 75 10.80 0.76 5.79
C ARG A 75 9.50 -0.03 5.86
N GLU A 76 9.06 -0.63 4.76
CA GLU A 76 7.85 -1.44 4.69
C GLU A 76 7.90 -2.62 5.67
N ARG A 77 9.03 -3.34 5.72
CA ARG A 77 9.28 -4.38 6.73
C ARG A 77 9.08 -3.81 8.14
N SER A 78 9.69 -2.68 8.46
CA SER A 78 9.64 -2.11 9.81
C SER A 78 8.22 -1.69 10.21
N VAL A 79 7.48 -1.04 9.30
CA VAL A 79 6.08 -0.66 9.51
C VAL A 79 5.19 -1.89 9.72
N LEU A 80 5.37 -2.94 8.92
CA LEU A 80 4.61 -4.17 9.06
C LEU A 80 4.91 -4.89 10.39
N GLN A 81 6.16 -4.86 10.87
CA GLN A 81 6.53 -5.40 12.18
C GLN A 81 5.87 -4.61 13.32
N GLU A 82 5.84 -3.28 13.23
CA GLU A 82 5.17 -2.43 14.22
C GLU A 82 3.66 -2.68 14.24
N TRP A 83 3.02 -2.72 13.06
CA TRP A 83 1.61 -3.06 12.94
C TRP A 83 1.30 -4.40 13.58
N PHE A 84 2.09 -5.44 13.23
CA PHE A 84 1.91 -6.77 13.79
C PHE A 84 2.05 -6.77 15.31
N SER A 85 3.04 -6.06 15.86
CA SER A 85 3.26 -5.99 17.30
C SER A 85 2.06 -5.41 18.05
N VAL A 86 1.42 -4.39 17.49
CA VAL A 86 0.24 -3.73 18.07
C VAL A 86 -0.97 -4.64 17.98
N GLU A 87 -1.19 -5.25 16.81
CA GLU A 87 -2.31 -6.15 16.58
C GLU A 87 -2.21 -7.39 17.47
N TRP A 88 -1.02 -7.98 17.56
CA TRP A 88 -0.74 -9.12 18.42
C TRP A 88 -1.04 -8.84 19.89
N LEU A 89 -0.54 -7.71 20.41
CA LEU A 89 -0.80 -7.30 21.79
C LEU A 89 -2.29 -7.07 22.05
N LYS A 90 -3.00 -6.44 21.10
CA LYS A 90 -4.44 -6.22 21.21
C LYS A 90 -5.20 -7.53 21.28
N VAL A 91 -4.89 -8.49 20.42
CA VAL A 91 -5.56 -9.79 20.41
C VAL A 91 -5.31 -10.55 21.71
N GLN A 92 -4.06 -10.56 22.21
CA GLN A 92 -3.75 -11.16 23.50
C GLN A 92 -4.55 -10.51 24.63
N THR A 93 -4.52 -9.18 24.71
CA THR A 93 -5.24 -8.42 25.74
C THR A 93 -6.76 -8.64 25.65
N SER A 94 -7.32 -8.66 24.44
CA SER A 94 -8.75 -8.92 24.23
C SER A 94 -9.11 -10.35 24.65
N LEU A 95 -8.25 -11.34 24.38
CA LEU A 95 -8.53 -12.74 24.73
C LEU A 95 -8.52 -12.98 26.24
N GLU A 96 -7.70 -12.24 26.98
CA GLU A 96 -7.68 -12.24 28.46
C GLU A 96 -8.95 -11.62 29.06
N ASN A 97 -9.48 -10.58 28.42
CA ASN A 97 -10.61 -9.78 28.95
C ASN A 97 -11.97 -10.13 28.34
N ALA A 98 -12.02 -10.93 27.28
CA ALA A 98 -13.25 -11.25 26.56
C ALA A 98 -14.12 -12.25 27.29
N ASP A 99 -15.44 -12.08 27.11
CA ASP A 99 -16.44 -13.09 27.47
C ASP A 99 -16.28 -14.35 26.59
N GLU A 100 -16.73 -15.50 27.09
CA GLU A 100 -16.58 -16.81 26.44
C GLU A 100 -17.12 -16.83 25.01
N CYS A 101 -18.18 -16.06 24.73
CA CYS A 101 -18.80 -15.97 23.41
C CYS A 101 -17.85 -15.41 22.34
N TYR A 102 -16.90 -14.53 22.69
CA TYR A 102 -15.95 -13.93 21.74
C TYR A 102 -14.61 -14.67 21.68
N LYS A 103 -14.28 -15.51 22.66
CA LYS A 103 -12.98 -16.18 22.76
C LYS A 103 -12.68 -17.06 21.55
N TYR A 104 -13.69 -17.72 20.97
CA TYR A 104 -13.50 -18.54 19.76
C TYR A 104 -12.99 -17.70 18.57
N HIS A 105 -13.63 -16.55 18.33
CA HIS A 105 -13.24 -15.64 17.24
C HIS A 105 -11.86 -15.04 17.46
N LEU A 106 -11.55 -14.64 18.69
CA LEU A 106 -10.24 -14.10 19.05
C LEU A 106 -9.12 -15.15 18.92
N LYS A 107 -9.37 -16.40 19.30
CA LYS A 107 -8.43 -17.52 19.06
C LYS A 107 -8.20 -17.74 17.57
N THR A 108 -9.28 -17.79 16.79
CA THR A 108 -9.18 -17.95 15.33
C THR A 108 -8.37 -16.82 14.70
N HIS A 109 -8.55 -15.58 15.15
CA HIS A 109 -7.76 -14.44 14.67
C HIS A 109 -6.29 -14.52 15.12
N LYS A 110 -6.02 -14.92 16.37
CA LYS A 110 -4.67 -15.19 16.87
C LYS A 110 -3.94 -16.22 16.00
N ASP A 111 -4.61 -17.32 15.64
CA ASP A 111 -4.04 -18.38 14.80
C ASP A 111 -3.74 -17.90 13.38
N LYS A 112 -4.61 -17.06 12.80
CA LYS A 112 -4.36 -16.41 11.50
C LYS A 112 -3.13 -15.50 11.56
N LEU A 113 -2.99 -14.69 12.60
CA LEU A 113 -1.82 -13.84 12.80
C LEU A 113 -0.54 -14.66 12.93
N LEU A 114 -0.56 -15.77 13.69
CA LEU A 114 0.57 -16.70 13.79
C LEU A 114 0.96 -17.28 12.44
N ALA A 115 -0.01 -17.71 11.62
CA ALA A 115 0.26 -18.22 10.29
C ALA A 115 0.92 -17.17 9.38
N VAL A 116 0.45 -15.91 9.44
CA VAL A 116 1.07 -14.79 8.73
C VAL A 116 2.50 -14.57 9.22
N TYR A 117 2.73 -14.56 10.53
CA TYR A 117 4.06 -14.38 11.12
C TYR A 117 5.04 -15.45 10.62
N ILE A 118 4.70 -16.73 10.74
CA ILE A 118 5.60 -17.84 10.36
C ILE A 118 5.96 -17.78 8.88
N ASN A 119 4.98 -17.50 8.00
CA ASN A 119 5.23 -17.41 6.56
C ASN A 119 6.01 -16.14 6.19
N TRP A 120 5.75 -15.03 6.86
CA TRP A 120 6.35 -13.75 6.53
C TRP A 120 7.76 -13.62 7.08
N GLU A 121 8.00 -14.00 8.33
CA GLU A 121 9.31 -13.94 8.99
C GLU A 121 10.38 -14.63 8.14
N ALA A 122 10.14 -15.87 7.71
CA ALA A 122 11.06 -16.63 6.85
C ALA A 122 11.38 -15.92 5.52
N LYS A 123 10.42 -15.16 4.97
CA LYS A 123 10.60 -14.43 3.71
C LYS A 123 11.32 -13.11 3.90
N VAL A 124 11.06 -12.38 4.99
CA VAL A 124 11.63 -11.04 5.19
C VAL A 124 12.89 -11.02 6.02
N TRP A 125 13.30 -12.14 6.63
CA TRP A 125 14.41 -12.18 7.59
C TRP A 125 15.70 -11.51 7.08
N HIS A 126 15.98 -11.64 5.78
CA HIS A 126 17.17 -11.12 5.11
C HIS A 126 17.13 -9.61 4.82
N ILE A 127 15.96 -8.99 4.83
CA ILE A 127 15.79 -7.55 4.58
C ILE A 127 16.10 -6.80 5.88
N PRO A 128 17.04 -5.86 5.94
CA PRO A 128 17.31 -5.14 7.18
C PRO A 128 16.10 -4.33 7.67
N CYS A 129 15.97 -4.14 9.00
CA CYS A 129 15.02 -3.17 9.53
C CYS A 129 15.55 -1.76 9.27
N ALA A 130 14.65 -0.82 8.94
CA ALA A 130 15.00 0.58 8.75
C ALA A 130 15.27 1.30 10.09
N TRP A 131 14.73 0.78 11.19
CA TRP A 131 14.98 1.26 12.55
C TRP A 131 14.86 0.12 13.57
N ASP A 132 15.42 0.34 14.75
CA ASP A 132 15.34 -0.62 15.84
C ASP A 132 13.88 -0.74 16.34
N PRO A 133 13.32 -1.96 16.43
CA PRO A 133 11.98 -2.14 16.94
C PRO A 133 11.93 -1.75 18.42
N SER A 134 10.96 -0.92 18.79
CA SER A 134 10.77 -0.46 20.17
C SER A 134 10.35 -1.58 21.15
N ARG A 135 9.86 -2.71 20.63
CA ARG A 135 9.34 -3.87 21.38
C ARG A 135 9.61 -5.17 20.64
N SER A 136 9.48 -6.30 21.34
CA SER A 136 9.41 -7.60 20.68
C SER A 136 8.22 -7.60 19.72
N TRP A 137 8.50 -7.63 18.42
CA TRP A 137 7.48 -7.40 17.40
C TRP A 137 6.64 -8.64 17.07
N GLY A 138 6.91 -9.79 17.68
CA GLY A 138 6.30 -11.07 17.31
C GLY A 138 5.93 -11.97 18.49
N PRO A 139 5.32 -13.14 18.20
CA PRO A 139 4.94 -14.15 19.17
C PRO A 139 6.16 -14.73 19.90
N THR A 140 5.95 -15.25 21.11
CA THR A 140 7.01 -15.97 21.81
C THR A 140 7.27 -17.34 21.19
N ALA A 141 8.42 -17.96 21.47
CA ALA A 141 8.70 -19.32 21.03
C ALA A 141 7.63 -20.32 21.51
N GLU A 142 7.05 -20.08 22.69
CA GLU A 142 5.96 -20.86 23.24
C GLU A 142 4.68 -20.74 22.40
N ASP A 143 4.30 -19.50 22.02
CA ASP A 143 3.15 -19.24 21.13
C ASP A 143 3.28 -19.96 19.78
N ILE A 144 4.50 -19.97 19.20
CA ILE A 144 4.78 -20.61 17.91
C ILE A 144 4.66 -22.14 18.03
N SER A 145 5.19 -22.73 19.11
CA SER A 145 5.13 -24.17 19.35
C SER A 145 3.71 -24.70 19.55
N GLY A 146 2.86 -23.93 20.24
CA GLY A 146 1.45 -24.27 20.45
C GLY A 146 0.65 -24.29 19.15
N CYS A 147 0.90 -23.32 18.24
CA CYS A 147 0.18 -23.22 16.97
C CYS A 147 0.54 -24.35 15.99
N LEU A 148 1.82 -24.67 15.86
CA LEU A 148 2.30 -25.75 15.00
C LEU A 148 1.69 -27.12 15.37
N THR A 149 1.48 -27.36 16.66
CA THR A 149 0.86 -28.59 17.17
C THR A 149 -0.62 -28.69 16.76
N VAL A 150 -1.35 -27.57 16.73
CA VAL A 150 -2.75 -27.50 16.30
C VAL A 150 -2.88 -27.62 14.78
N MET A 151 -1.98 -26.98 14.01
CA MET A 151 -1.98 -27.06 12.56
C MET A 151 -1.58 -28.43 12.01
N GLN A 152 -0.73 -29.18 12.72
CA GLN A 152 -0.28 -30.52 12.31
C GLN A 152 -1.25 -31.64 12.72
N ASN A 153 -2.12 -31.43 13.72
CA ASN A 153 -3.08 -32.43 14.21
C ASN A 153 -4.51 -31.87 14.30
N PRO A 154 -5.29 -31.86 13.21
CA PRO A 154 -6.66 -31.32 13.22
C PRO A 154 -7.68 -32.14 14.03
N CYS A 155 -7.31 -33.29 14.62
CA CYS A 155 -8.27 -34.35 15.01
C CYS A 155 -8.22 -34.81 16.48
N VAL A 156 -7.73 -34.02 17.43
CA VAL A 156 -7.75 -34.43 18.86
C VAL A 156 -8.23 -33.30 19.77
N ALA A 157 -9.48 -32.90 19.63
CA ALA A 157 -10.19 -32.10 20.64
C ALA A 157 -11.61 -32.62 20.91
N ALA A 158 -11.83 -33.93 20.71
CA ALA A 158 -13.08 -34.60 21.07
C ALA A 158 -12.78 -35.88 21.85
N ALA A 159 -12.34 -35.73 23.11
CA ALA A 159 -12.34 -36.85 24.04
C ALA A 159 -12.40 -36.37 25.49
N GLY A 160 -13.58 -36.48 26.09
CA GLY A 160 -13.72 -36.66 27.54
C GLY A 160 -14.91 -35.98 28.20
N HIS A 161 -16.12 -36.57 28.13
CA HIS A 161 -16.86 -37.17 29.26
C HIS A 161 -18.27 -37.63 28.75
N PRO A 162 -19.04 -38.45 29.49
CA PRO A 162 -19.56 -39.73 29.04
C PRO A 162 -21.03 -39.65 28.64
N VAL A 163 -21.45 -40.64 27.87
CA VAL A 163 -22.84 -40.92 27.57
C VAL A 163 -23.57 -41.26 28.88
N ASP A 164 -24.50 -40.39 29.30
CA ASP A 164 -25.61 -40.81 30.15
C ASP A 164 -26.87 -40.92 29.28
N LYS A 165 -27.46 -42.11 29.30
CA LYS A 165 -28.67 -42.47 28.57
C LYS A 165 -29.86 -42.25 29.50
N SER A 166 -30.67 -41.23 29.24
CA SER A 166 -32.11 -41.24 29.53
C SER A 166 -32.70 -39.85 29.29
N LEU A 167 -33.55 -39.69 28.26
CA LEU A 167 -35.00 -39.51 28.42
C LEU A 167 -35.59 -38.85 27.15
N ASP A 168 -36.48 -39.60 26.50
CA ASP A 168 -37.69 -39.21 25.76
C ASP A 168 -37.62 -38.25 24.55
N ASP A 169 -37.77 -38.88 23.39
CA ASP A 169 -38.84 -38.63 22.40
C ASP A 169 -39.49 -37.24 22.40
N TYR A 170 -38.96 -36.34 21.57
CA TYR A 170 -39.75 -35.30 20.93
C TYR A 170 -39.44 -35.29 19.44
N ASN A 171 -40.33 -35.94 18.69
CA ASN A 171 -40.45 -35.84 17.26
C ASN A 171 -40.99 -34.44 16.92
N THR A 172 -40.11 -33.47 16.63
CA THR A 172 -40.51 -32.17 16.08
C THR A 172 -40.20 -32.14 14.58
N ASP A 173 -41.29 -32.26 13.84
CA ASP A 173 -41.47 -31.94 12.43
C ASP A 173 -40.79 -30.61 12.09
N TRP A 174 -39.71 -30.67 11.30
CA TRP A 174 -39.03 -29.49 10.78
C TRP A 174 -39.70 -29.12 9.47
N GLU A 175 -40.69 -28.23 9.56
CA GLU A 175 -41.24 -27.58 8.37
C GLU A 175 -40.14 -26.76 7.68
N ASP A 176 -40.08 -26.95 6.36
CA ASP A 176 -39.31 -26.22 5.37
C ASP A 176 -39.56 -24.70 5.48
N VAL A 177 -38.67 -24.00 6.18
CA VAL A 177 -38.70 -22.54 6.25
C VAL A 177 -37.90 -22.00 5.07
N GLY A 178 -38.64 -21.48 4.09
CA GLY A 178 -38.11 -20.94 2.85
C GLY A 178 -36.99 -19.93 3.07
N SER A 179 -35.97 -20.04 2.21
CA SER A 179 -34.88 -19.09 2.06
C SER A 179 -35.42 -17.70 1.71
N GLU A 180 -35.67 -16.86 2.71
CA GLU A 180 -35.85 -15.43 2.50
C GLU A 180 -34.50 -14.85 2.05
N SER A 181 -34.51 -14.31 0.83
CA SER A 181 -33.38 -13.68 0.17
C SER A 181 -32.84 -12.54 1.03
N ASP A 182 -31.57 -12.64 1.40
CA ASP A 182 -30.77 -11.61 2.06
C ASP A 182 -30.46 -10.47 1.07
N ASP A 183 -31.50 -9.74 0.66
CA ASP A 183 -31.45 -8.58 -0.24
C ASP A 183 -31.25 -7.26 0.51
N GLY A 184 -31.55 -7.24 1.82
CA GLY A 184 -31.38 -6.08 2.68
C GLY A 184 -29.92 -5.67 2.93
N LEU A 185 -29.00 -6.62 3.03
CA LEU A 185 -27.57 -6.31 3.25
C LEU A 185 -26.92 -5.67 2.03
N LEU A 186 -27.33 -6.05 0.82
CA LEU A 186 -26.79 -5.46 -0.41
C LEU A 186 -27.26 -4.01 -0.58
N MET A 187 -28.52 -3.73 -0.22
CA MET A 187 -29.11 -2.39 -0.28
C MET A 187 -28.44 -1.42 0.70
N ALA A 188 -28.09 -1.90 1.91
CA ALA A 188 -27.41 -1.09 2.91
C ALA A 188 -25.98 -0.70 2.51
N ILE A 189 -25.28 -1.55 1.75
CA ILE A 189 -23.94 -1.24 1.23
C ILE A 189 -24.02 -0.19 0.12
N GLU A 190 -25.00 -0.30 -0.78
CA GLU A 190 -25.21 0.66 -1.87
C GLU A 190 -25.64 2.04 -1.34
N GLU A 191 -26.45 2.09 -0.28
CA GLU A 191 -26.85 3.35 0.37
C GLU A 191 -25.67 4.06 1.07
N MET A 192 -24.74 3.30 1.64
CA MET A 192 -23.54 3.85 2.27
C MET A 192 -22.55 4.44 1.25
N GLU A 193 -22.44 3.81 0.08
CA GLU A 193 -21.56 4.28 -1.01
C GLU A 193 -22.06 5.61 -1.60
N LEU A 194 -23.38 5.80 -1.71
CA LEU A 194 -23.98 7.05 -2.19
C LEU A 194 -23.85 8.22 -1.19
N ALA A 195 -23.78 7.93 0.12
CA ALA A 195 -23.65 8.96 1.14
C ALA A 195 -22.22 9.54 1.23
N GLU A 196 -21.20 8.78 0.84
CA GLU A 196 -19.81 9.27 0.80
C GLU A 196 -19.53 10.21 -0.40
N GLU A 197 -20.34 10.14 -1.46
CA GLU A 197 -20.15 10.97 -2.67
C GLU A 197 -20.62 12.43 -2.48
N TYR A 198 -21.48 12.74 -1.50
CA TYR A 198 -22.09 14.07 -1.34
C TYR A 198 -21.37 15.03 -0.39
N HIS A 199 -20.20 14.69 0.16
CA HIS A 199 -19.51 15.53 1.16
C HIS A 199 -18.32 16.36 0.63
N ILE A 200 -18.22 16.58 -0.69
CA ILE A 200 -17.20 17.45 -1.30
C ILE A 200 -17.83 18.74 -1.85
N GLU A 201 -18.71 19.40 -1.10
CA GLU A 201 -19.18 20.74 -1.45
C GLU A 201 -19.73 21.38 -0.17
N ASP A 202 -18.82 21.97 0.62
CA ASP A 202 -19.04 23.08 1.55
C ASP A 202 -18.03 23.04 2.69
N THR A 203 -16.89 23.71 2.51
CA THR A 203 -16.12 24.35 3.59
C THR A 203 -15.07 25.27 2.98
N ASP A 204 -15.52 26.36 2.36
CA ASP A 204 -14.69 27.52 2.10
C ASP A 204 -14.70 28.45 3.33
N GLN A 205 -13.51 28.97 3.64
CA GLN A 205 -13.18 30.07 4.57
C GLN A 205 -13.04 29.73 6.06
N GLU A 206 -11.82 29.36 6.49
CA GLU A 206 -11.18 29.98 7.67
C GLU A 206 -9.64 30.08 7.51
N GLY A 207 -9.14 31.31 7.63
CA GLY A 207 -7.79 31.74 8.08
C GLY A 207 -6.55 30.94 7.71
N PHE A 208 -5.80 31.43 6.72
CA PHE A 208 -4.39 31.09 6.50
C PHE A 208 -3.52 31.76 7.58
N THR A 209 -3.04 31.01 8.57
CA THR A 209 -1.95 31.45 9.46
C THR A 209 -0.68 30.68 9.12
N GLU A 210 0.35 31.44 8.75
CA GLU A 210 1.67 31.00 8.32
C GLU A 210 2.44 30.38 9.51
N ASP A 211 2.42 29.05 9.64
CA ASP A 211 3.34 28.31 10.51
C ASP A 211 4.30 27.46 9.64
N GLU A 212 5.29 28.15 9.07
CA GLU A 212 6.40 27.66 8.23
C GLU A 212 7.49 26.91 9.05
N ASP A 213 7.11 25.98 9.94
CA ASP A 213 8.08 25.28 10.83
C ASP A 213 8.11 23.74 10.69
N TRP A 214 7.30 23.15 9.80
CA TRP A 214 7.27 21.69 9.61
C TRP A 214 8.13 21.15 8.44
N LEU A 215 8.74 22.03 7.65
CA LEU A 215 9.58 21.63 6.50
C LEU A 215 11.06 21.37 6.88
N GLY A 216 11.45 21.57 8.15
CA GLY A 216 12.84 21.48 8.59
C GLY A 216 13.43 20.07 8.68
N GLU A 217 12.62 19.00 8.68
CA GLU A 217 13.09 17.61 8.89
C GLU A 217 12.82 16.65 7.72
N ILE A 218 12.26 17.12 6.60
CA ILE A 218 12.20 16.31 5.38
C ILE A 218 13.57 16.41 4.71
N GLY A 219 14.47 15.49 5.07
CA GLY A 219 15.76 15.33 4.39
C GLY A 219 15.58 15.37 2.87
N ASN A 220 16.39 16.18 2.20
CA ASN A 220 16.42 16.53 0.76
C ASN A 220 16.40 15.36 -0.25
N GLY A 221 15.39 14.49 -0.22
CA GLY A 221 15.33 13.35 -1.14
C GLY A 221 13.97 12.71 -1.33
N TYR A 222 12.91 13.23 -0.73
CA TYR A 222 11.57 12.64 -0.87
C TYR A 222 10.69 13.47 -1.79
N LEU A 223 10.80 13.19 -3.10
CA LEU A 223 9.75 13.51 -4.05
C LEU A 223 9.24 12.17 -4.61
N PRO A 224 8.06 11.69 -4.20
CA PRO A 224 7.48 10.51 -4.81
C PRO A 224 7.17 10.79 -6.28
N SER A 225 7.75 10.01 -7.19
CA SER A 225 7.53 10.13 -8.64
C SER A 225 6.22 9.46 -9.10
N SER A 226 5.21 9.38 -8.24
CA SER A 226 3.91 8.77 -8.56
C SER A 226 2.77 9.60 -7.98
N PRO A 227 1.66 9.79 -8.72
CA PRO A 227 0.51 10.53 -8.23
C PRO A 227 -0.32 9.62 -7.33
N VAL A 228 0.09 9.46 -6.08
CA VAL A 228 -0.76 8.84 -5.05
C VAL A 228 -1.26 9.96 -4.15
N GLN A 229 -2.58 10.14 -4.14
CA GLN A 229 -3.29 11.09 -3.29
C GLN A 229 -2.78 11.01 -1.85
N LEU A 230 -2.47 12.18 -1.27
CA LEU A 230 -2.03 12.30 0.11
C LEU A 230 -3.11 11.76 1.05
N PRO A 231 -2.78 10.94 2.05
CA PRO A 231 -3.77 10.48 3.02
C PRO A 231 -4.32 11.64 3.85
N LEU A 232 -5.65 11.70 3.96
CA LEU A 232 -6.39 12.62 4.83
C LEU A 232 -5.92 12.47 6.30
N LYS A 233 -5.66 13.61 6.92
CA LYS A 233 -5.18 13.74 8.30
C LYS A 233 -6.19 13.11 9.27
N ARG A 234 -5.76 12.11 10.04
CA ARG A 234 -6.48 11.70 11.27
C ARG A 234 -6.20 12.74 12.36
N CYS A 235 -7.22 13.55 12.68
CA CYS A 235 -7.24 14.33 13.92
C CYS A 235 -7.21 13.38 15.11
N ARG A 236 -6.24 13.56 16.01
CA ARG A 236 -6.28 12.98 17.36
C ARG A 236 -7.00 13.97 18.28
N CYS A 237 -8.01 13.48 18.99
CA CYS A 237 -8.52 14.12 20.22
C CYS A 237 -7.47 14.05 21.33
#